data_AF-A0A7Y5SHF0-F1
#
_entry.id   AF-A0A7Y5SHF0-F1
#
_cell.length_a   1.000
_cell.length_b   1.000
_cell.length_c   1.000
_cell.angle_alpha   90.00
_cell.angle_beta   90.00
_cell.angle_gamma   90.00
#
_symmetry.space_group_name_H-M   'P 1'
#
loop_
_entity.id
_entity.type
_entity.pdbx_description
1 polymer ?
#
loop_
_entity_poly.entity_id
_entity_poly.type
_entity_poly.pdbx_seq_one_letter_code
_entity_poly.pdbx_strand_id
1 'polypeptide(L)' 'MLPWNDAAVSQFENLRQAKTRVGTMDLKIACITLAHGATLLSRNRKDFDKIPGLRVEDWLS' A
#
# COMPACT_ATOMS: atom_id res chain seq x y z
N MET A 1 1.90 -14.02 -9.15
CA MET A 1 0.68 -13.20 -8.96
C MET A 1 0.22 -13.39 -7.53
N LEU A 2 0.00 -12.31 -6.77
CA LEU A 2 -0.50 -12.38 -5.40
C LEU A 2 -2.03 -12.22 -5.40
N PRO A 3 -2.80 -13.10 -4.73
CA PRO A 3 -4.25 -13.06 -4.76
C PRO A 3 -4.82 -11.98 -3.84
N TRP A 4 -5.84 -11.27 -4.32
CA TRP A 4 -6.64 -10.35 -3.50
C TRP A 4 -7.59 -11.17 -2.61
N ASN A 5 -7.36 -11.17 -1.30
CA ASN A 5 -8.12 -11.95 -0.32
C ASN A 5 -8.85 -11.04 0.69
N ASP A 6 -9.70 -11.64 1.53
CA ASP A 6 -10.53 -10.89 2.49
C ASP A 6 -9.73 -10.12 3.55
N ALA A 7 -8.51 -10.56 3.85
CA ALA A 7 -7.59 -9.83 4.73
C ALA A 7 -7.15 -8.50 4.08
N ALA A 8 -6.81 -8.51 2.79
CA ALA A 8 -6.48 -7.30 2.04
C ALA A 8 -7.68 -6.34 1.95
N VAL A 9 -8.90 -6.87 1.82
CA VAL A 9 -10.14 -6.07 1.82
C VAL A 9 -10.35 -5.36 3.15
N SER A 10 -10.18 -6.08 4.27
CA SER A 10 -10.37 -5.52 5.61
C SER A 10 -9.35 -4.40 5.91
N GLN A 11 -8.11 -4.58 5.45
CA GLN A 11 -7.05 -3.58 5.61
C GLN A 11 -7.27 -2.37 4.69
N PHE A 12 -7.82 -2.59 3.49
CA PHE A 12 -8.22 -1.54 2.55
C PHE A 12 -9.34 -0.66 3.12
N GLU A 13 -10.38 -1.25 3.71
CA GLU A 13 -11.48 -0.48 4.32
C GLU A 13 -11.00 0.39 5.49
N ASN A 14 -10.10 -0.11 6.34
CA ASN A 14 -9.50 0.66 7.43
C ASN A 14 -8.67 1.85 6.91
N LEU A 15 -7.84 1.63 5.88
CA LEU A 15 -7.02 2.68 5.26
C LEU A 15 -7.85 3.69 4.45
N ARG A 16 -8.98 3.26 3.88
CA ARG A 16 -9.94 4.12 3.18
C ARG A 16 -10.69 5.01 4.15
N GLN A 17 -11.12 4.49 5.30
CA GLN A 17 -11.75 5.27 6.36
C GLN A 17 -10.79 6.32 6.96
N ALA A 18 -9.49 6.04 6.98
CA ALA A 18 -8.45 7.00 7.38
C ALA A 18 -8.27 8.20 6.42
N LYS A 19 -9.01 8.27 5.29
CA LYS A 19 -8.95 9.35 4.28
C LYS A 19 -7.54 9.67 3.81
N THR A 20 -6.70 8.65 3.67
CA THR A 20 -5.34 8.81 3.17
C THR A 20 -5.40 9.41 1.76
N ARG A 21 -4.85 10.62 1.56
CA ARG A 21 -4.82 11.32 0.25
C ARG A 21 -3.83 10.63 -0.70
N VAL A 22 -4.21 9.45 -1.16
CA VAL A 22 -3.47 8.57 -2.07
C VAL A 22 -4.41 8.14 -3.19
N GLY A 23 -3.91 8.04 -4.42
CA GLY A 23 -4.71 7.61 -5.55
C GLY A 23 -5.29 6.21 -5.33
N THR A 24 -6.49 5.94 -5.85
CA THR A 24 -7.19 4.66 -5.67
C THR A 24 -6.36 3.45 -6.11
N MET A 25 -5.52 3.60 -7.14
CA MET A 25 -4.64 2.53 -7.63
C MET A 25 -3.46 2.28 -6.69
N ASP A 26 -2.80 3.34 -6.23
CA ASP A 26 -1.69 3.26 -5.28
C ASP A 26 -2.16 2.64 -3.96
N LEU A 27 -3.38 2.97 -3.51
CA LEU A 27 -3.97 2.36 -2.32
C LEU A 27 -4.15 0.83 -2.49
N LYS A 28 -4.55 0.35 -3.68
CA LYS A 28 -4.66 -1.09 -3.95
C LYS A 28 -3.30 -1.79 -3.91
N ILE A 29 -2.29 -1.18 -4.52
CA ILE A 29 -0.91 -1.69 -4.50
C ILE A 29 -0.44 -1.83 -3.05
N ALA A 30 -0.60 -0.76 -2.26
CA ALA A 30 -0.22 -0.75 -0.86
C ALA A 30 -0.95 -1.81 -0.03
N CYS A 31 -2.24 -2.03 -0.27
CA CYS A 31 -3.00 -3.08 0.44
C CYS A 31 -2.48 -4.48 0.12
N ILE A 32 -2.13 -4.74 -1.15
CA ILE A 32 -1.49 -6.01 -1.53
C ILE A 32 -0.14 -6.15 -0.80
N THR A 33 0.70 -5.12 -0.84
CA THR A 33 2.01 -5.16 -0.15
C THR A 33 1.86 -5.42 1.35
N LEU A 34 0.93 -4.73 2.00
CA LEU A 34 0.65 -4.89 3.43
C LEU A 34 0.11 -6.28 3.78
N ALA A 35 -0.84 -6.80 3.00
CA ALA A 35 -1.41 -8.13 3.21
C ALA A 35 -0.36 -9.25 3.12
N HIS A 36 0.71 -9.01 2.37
CA HIS A 36 1.82 -9.94 2.21
C HIS A 36 3.04 -9.61 3.09
N GLY A 37 2.99 -8.55 3.91
CA GLY A 37 4.11 -8.11 4.74
C GLY A 37 5.38 -7.76 3.95
N ALA A 38 5.21 -7.40 2.67
CA ALA A 38 6.30 -7.18 1.72
C ALA A 38 6.83 -5.74 1.77
N THR A 39 7.94 -5.49 1.06
CA THR A 39 8.45 -4.14 0.78
C THR A 39 8.07 -3.72 -0.63
N LEU A 40 7.47 -2.54 -0.77
CA LEU A 40 7.14 -1.95 -2.07
C LEU A 40 8.35 -1.20 -2.64
N LEU A 41 8.75 -1.54 -3.86
CA LEU A 41 9.73 -0.78 -4.62
C LEU A 41 9.02 0.25 -5.49
N SER A 42 9.28 1.53 -5.24
CA SER A 42 8.63 2.63 -5.98
C SER A 42 9.45 3.92 -5.92
N ARG A 43 9.56 4.59 -7.06
CA ARG A 43 10.08 5.98 -7.14
C ARG A 43 9.10 7.01 -6.58
N ASN A 44 7.81 6.67 -6.46
CA ASN A 44 6.79 7.60 -5.94
C ASN A 44 6.64 7.48 -4.41
N ARG A 45 7.77 7.54 -3.69
CA ARG A 45 7.79 7.31 -2.24
C ARG A 45 6.86 8.27 -1.48
N LYS A 46 6.77 9.52 -1.94
CA LYS A 46 5.95 10.59 -1.34
C LYS A 46 4.48 10.24 -1.15
N ASP A 47 3.88 9.48 -2.06
CA ASP A 47 2.48 9.07 -1.94
C ASP A 47 2.32 7.84 -1.07
N PHE A 48 3.24 6.87 -1.17
CA PHE A 48 3.20 5.64 -0.40
C PHE A 48 3.60 5.82 1.08
N ASP A 49 4.47 6.78 1.40
CA ASP A 49 4.86 7.12 2.77
C ASP A 49 3.67 7.63 3.62
N LYS A 50 2.57 8.05 2.98
CA LYS A 50 1.34 8.43 3.67
C LYS A 50 0.59 7.23 4.25
N ILE A 51 0.97 5.99 3.87
CA ILE A 51 0.26 4.76 4.24
C ILE A 51 0.95 4.15 5.47
N PRO A 52 0.29 4.14 6.64
CA PRO A 52 0.88 3.59 7.85
C PRO A 52 1.22 2.10 7.70
N GLY A 53 2.43 1.73 8.14
CA GLY A 53 2.91 0.34 8.15
C GLY A 53 3.43 -0.18 6.81
N LEU A 54 3.32 0.59 5.72
CA LEU A 54 3.86 0.20 4.42
C LEU A 54 5.37 0.44 4.37
N ARG A 55 6.14 -0.61 4.04
CA ARG A 55 7.58 -0.47 3.78
C ARG A 55 7.80 -0.09 2.33
N VAL A 56 8.46 1.03 2.08
CA VAL A 56 8.74 1.53 0.73
C VAL A 56 10.24 1.80 0.58
N GLU A 57 10.81 1.26 -0.48
CA GLU A 57 12.20 1.45 -0.88
C GLU A 57 12.28 2.02 -2.30
N ASP A 58 13.30 2.83 -2.55
CA ASP A 58 13.67 3.30 -3.89
C ASP A 58 15.10 2.84 -4.16
N TRP A 59 15.27 1.95 -5.14
CA TRP A 59 16.56 1.36 -5.50
C TRP A 59 17.25 2.07 -6.66
N LEU A 60 16.61 3.10 -7.23
CA LEU A 60 17.18 3.90 -8.33
C LEU A 60 17.75 5.24 -7.84
N SER A 61 17.90 5.41 -6.52
CA SER A 61 18.63 6.53 -5.92
C SER A 61 20.14 6.39 -6.08
#